data_AF-A0A7V5CBA7-F1
#
_entry.id   AF-A0A7V5CBA7-F1
#
_cell.length_a   1.000
_cell.length_b   1.000
_cell.length_c   1.000
_cell.angle_alpha   90.00
_cell.angle_beta   90.00
_cell.angle_gamma   90.00
#
_symmetry.space_group_name_H-M   'P 1'
#
loop_
_entity.id
_entity.type
_entity.pdbx_description
1 polymer ?
#
loop_
_entity_poly.entity_id
_entity_poly.type
_entity_poly.pdbx_seq_one_letter_code
_entity_poly.pdbx_strand_id
1 'polypeptide(L)'
;MSQNLRDLEALATIVFDAEMAHLNVLSNDLSAWRAQIERLAAERAARSAALDGAGGEPDLAFLFGQDARWAGWIHQERQRLAKEVANAAARREEQVLKTQRAFGKRDALRRLREREEAARNRMQARRTVP
;
A
#
# COMPACT_ATOMS: atom_id res chain seq x y z
N MET A 1 -19.85 -10.48 -30.86
CA MET A 1 -18.51 -9.94 -30.53
C MET A 1 -18.56 -8.81 -29.53
N SER A 2 -19.37 -7.77 -29.74
CA SER A 2 -19.40 -6.63 -28.81
C SER A 2 -19.86 -6.91 -27.38
N GLN A 3 -20.78 -7.87 -27.18
CA GLN A 3 -21.20 -8.27 -25.85
C GLN A 3 -20.02 -8.90 -25.10
N ASN A 4 -19.31 -9.84 -25.74
CA ASN A 4 -18.11 -10.47 -25.18
C ASN A 4 -17.01 -9.44 -24.84
N LEU A 5 -16.82 -8.37 -25.63
CA LEU A 5 -15.86 -7.32 -25.30
C LEU A 5 -16.29 -6.49 -24.09
N ARG A 6 -17.59 -6.19 -23.94
CA ARG A 6 -18.12 -5.51 -22.74
C ARG A 6 -17.95 -6.37 -21.50
N ASP A 7 -18.22 -7.67 -21.59
CA ASP A 7 -18.07 -8.59 -20.47
C ASP A 7 -16.60 -8.74 -20.06
N LEU A 8 -15.68 -8.79 -21.04
CA LEU A 8 -14.24 -8.83 -20.80
C LEU A 8 -13.72 -7.52 -20.18
N GLU A 9 -14.21 -6.36 -20.63
CA GLU A 9 -13.88 -5.06 -20.05
C GLU A 9 -14.39 -4.94 -18.60
N ALA A 10 -15.62 -5.42 -18.34
CA ALA A 10 -16.18 -5.45 -16.99
C ALA A 10 -15.33 -6.34 -16.07
N LEU A 11 -14.95 -7.54 -16.52
CA LEU A 11 -14.06 -8.42 -15.78
C LEU A 11 -12.69 -7.77 -15.52
N ALA A 12 -12.10 -7.13 -16.54
CA ALA A 12 -10.82 -6.44 -16.39
C ALA A 12 -10.90 -5.25 -15.42
N THR A 13 -12.07 -4.60 -15.33
CA THR A 13 -12.33 -3.53 -14.36
C THR A 13 -12.37 -4.10 -12.94
N ILE A 14 -13.12 -5.18 -12.71
CA ILE A 14 -13.18 -5.86 -11.40
C ILE A 14 -11.79 -6.30 -10.95
N VAL A 15 -11.00 -6.90 -11.84
CA VAL A 15 -9.63 -7.32 -11.53
C VAL A 15 -8.77 -6.09 -11.17
N PHE A 16 -8.82 -5.03 -11.97
CA PHE A 16 -8.07 -3.81 -11.67
C PHE A 16 -8.44 -3.22 -10.29
N ASP A 17 -9.72 -3.17 -9.96
CA ASP A 17 -10.20 -2.65 -8.67
C ASP A 17 -9.71 -3.54 -7.51
N ALA A 18 -9.70 -4.87 -7.69
CA ALA A 18 -9.14 -5.79 -6.71
C ALA A 18 -7.62 -5.60 -6.52
N GLU A 19 -6.86 -5.43 -7.60
CA GLU A 19 -5.41 -5.18 -7.51
C GLU A 19 -5.12 -3.82 -6.85
N MET A 20 -5.95 -2.80 -7.09
CA MET A 20 -5.88 -1.51 -6.41
C MET A 20 -6.20 -1.62 -4.92
N ALA A 21 -7.23 -2.38 -4.55
CA ALA A 21 -7.57 -2.62 -3.15
C ALA A 21 -6.42 -3.31 -2.41
N HIS A 22 -5.80 -4.32 -3.02
CA HIS A 22 -4.64 -5.00 -2.44
C HIS A 22 -3.44 -4.06 -2.28
N LEU A 23 -3.19 -3.20 -3.27
CA LEU A 23 -2.13 -2.19 -3.20
C LEU A 23 -2.34 -1.19 -2.05
N ASN A 24 -3.60 -0.80 -1.81
CA ASN A 24 -3.96 0.08 -0.71
C ASN A 24 -3.74 -0.59 0.65
N VAL A 25 -4.10 -1.86 0.81
CA VAL A 25 -3.81 -2.63 2.03
C VAL A 25 -2.32 -2.64 2.33
N LEU A 26 -1.48 -3.01 1.35
CA LEU A 26 -0.02 -3.03 1.53
C LEU A 26 0.56 -1.65 1.86
N SER A 27 0.00 -0.59 1.27
CA SER A 27 0.42 0.78 1.55
C SER A 27 0.04 1.23 2.97
N ASN A 28 -1.13 0.80 3.46
CA ASN A 28 -1.57 1.06 4.82
C ASN A 28 -0.71 0.30 5.84
N ASP A 29 -0.41 -0.98 5.59
CA ASP A 29 0.46 -1.78 6.45
C ASP A 29 1.85 -1.15 6.59
N LEU A 30 2.44 -0.71 5.47
CA LEU A 30 3.71 0.01 5.45
C LEU A 30 3.67 1.29 6.30
N SER A 31 2.60 2.07 6.17
CA SER A 31 2.41 3.29 6.95
C SER A 31 2.30 2.98 8.44
N ALA A 32 1.52 1.95 8.81
CA ALA A 32 1.34 1.51 10.19
C ALA A 32 2.65 1.07 10.85
N TRP A 33 3.45 0.24 10.17
CA TRP A 33 4.74 -0.22 10.70
C TRP A 33 5.76 0.90 10.84
N ARG A 34 5.80 1.84 9.90
CA ARG A 34 6.64 3.04 10.02
C ARG A 34 6.21 3.90 11.20
N ALA A 35 4.91 4.16 11.35
CA ALA A 35 4.38 4.92 12.48
C ALA A 35 4.72 4.24 13.83
N GLN A 36 4.69 2.92 13.90
CA GLN A 36 5.07 2.19 15.10
C GLN A 36 6.57 2.30 15.42
N ILE A 37 7.45 2.28 14.42
CA ILE A 37 8.89 2.51 14.60
C ILE A 37 9.15 3.92 15.13
N GLU A 38 8.50 4.93 14.53
CA GLU A 38 8.63 6.33 14.97
C GLU A 38 8.10 6.52 16.39
N ARG A 39 6.99 5.86 16.74
CA ARG A 39 6.47 5.87 18.12
C ARG A 39 7.48 5.32 19.11
N LEU A 40 8.09 4.16 18.83
CA LEU A 40 9.13 3.57 19.71
C LEU A 40 10.37 4.47 19.81
N ALA A 41 10.73 5.18 18.73
CA ALA A 41 11.82 6.14 18.77
C ALA A 41 11.48 7.35 19.65
N ALA A 42 10.25 7.88 19.54
CA ALA A 42 9.75 8.97 20.36
C ALA A 42 9.66 8.58 21.85
N GLU A 43 9.15 7.39 22.16
CA GLU A 43 9.10 6.86 23.54
C GLU A 43 10.52 6.79 24.15
N ARG A 44 11.49 6.27 23.38
CA ARG A 44 12.89 6.23 23.82
C ARG A 44 13.48 7.61 24.04
N ALA A 45 13.23 8.55 23.13
CA ALA A 45 13.72 9.93 23.25
C ALA A 45 13.12 10.64 24.47
N ALA A 46 11.81 10.47 24.69
CA ALA A 46 11.11 11.02 25.84
C ALA A 46 11.67 10.45 27.17
N ARG A 47 11.97 9.15 27.20
CA ARG A 47 12.60 8.52 28.38
C ARG A 47 14.00 9.06 28.64
N SER A 48 14.83 9.21 27.61
CA SER A 48 16.16 9.81 27.76
C SER A 48 16.07 11.23 28.32
N ALA A 49 15.20 12.07 27.74
CA ALA A 49 15.01 13.45 28.19
C ALA A 49 14.52 13.54 29.65
N ALA A 50 13.70 12.59 30.10
CA ALA A 50 13.25 12.52 31.49
C ALA A 50 14.39 12.17 32.47
N LEU A 51 15.36 11.34 32.05
CA LEU A 51 16.53 10.98 32.85
C LEU A 51 17.63 12.05 32.83
N ASP A 52 17.77 12.78 31.72
CA ASP A 52 18.78 13.84 31.53
C ASP A 52 18.35 15.20 32.15
N GLY A 53 17.09 15.33 32.58
CA GLY A 53 16.53 16.57 33.14
C GLY A 53 17.22 16.98 34.45
N ALA A 54 17.75 18.20 34.48
CA ALA A 54 18.44 18.77 35.64
C ALA A 54 17.49 18.88 36.86
N GLY A 55 17.61 17.94 37.80
CA GLY A 55 16.94 17.97 39.10
C GLY A 55 16.07 16.76 39.46
N GLY A 56 15.94 15.77 38.56
CA GLY A 56 15.25 14.50 38.89
C GLY A 56 16.21 13.50 39.51
N GLU A 57 15.95 13.03 40.73
CA GLU A 57 16.60 11.81 41.22
C GLU A 57 16.30 10.65 40.27
N PRO A 58 17.28 9.78 39.97
CA PRO A 58 17.05 8.63 39.11
C PRO A 58 15.91 7.79 39.69
N ASP A 59 14.90 7.54 38.87
CA ASP A 59 13.75 6.77 39.33
C ASP A 59 14.12 5.29 39.58
N LEU A 60 13.22 4.58 40.26
CA LEU A 60 13.43 3.18 40.62
C LEU A 60 13.66 2.30 39.38
N ALA A 61 13.02 2.59 38.24
CA ALA A 61 13.19 1.81 37.02
C ALA A 61 14.63 1.90 36.49
N PHE A 62 15.23 3.08 36.57
CA PHE A 62 16.64 3.30 36.23
C PHE A 62 17.58 2.62 37.23
N LEU A 63 17.34 2.83 38.53
CA LEU A 63 18.17 2.26 39.60
C LEU A 63 18.19 0.73 39.59
N PHE A 64 17.08 0.09 39.24
CA PHE A 64 16.98 -1.37 39.13
C PHE A 64 17.32 -1.91 37.72
N GLY A 65 17.84 -1.07 36.81
CA GLY A 65 18.31 -1.50 35.48
C GLY A 65 17.21 -1.93 34.51
N GLN A 66 15.94 -1.58 34.78
CA GLN A 66 14.82 -1.92 33.91
C GLN A 66 14.88 -1.16 32.58
N ASP A 67 15.45 0.06 32.58
CA ASP A 67 15.68 0.84 31.36
C ASP A 67 16.57 0.13 30.35
N ALA A 68 17.60 -0.60 30.80
CA ALA A 68 18.47 -1.35 29.91
C ALA A 68 17.73 -2.52 29.23
N ARG A 69 16.88 -3.22 30.00
CA ARG A 69 16.04 -4.31 29.47
C ARG A 69 15.01 -3.79 28.49
N TRP A 70 14.35 -2.69 28.83
CA TRP A 70 13.38 -2.02 27.97
C TRP A 70 14.03 -1.48 26.68
N ALA A 71 15.20 -0.86 26.77
CA ALA A 71 15.95 -0.40 25.60
C ALA A 71 16.36 -1.57 24.69
N GLY A 72 16.77 -2.70 25.28
CA GLY A 72 17.05 -3.94 24.54
C GLY A 72 15.81 -4.47 23.82
N TRP A 73 14.66 -4.47 24.50
CA TRP A 73 13.38 -4.83 23.89
C TRP A 73 12.99 -3.88 22.75
N ILE A 74 13.10 -2.56 22.93
CA ILE A 74 12.84 -1.57 21.87
C ILE A 74 13.72 -1.85 20.65
N HIS A 75 15.01 -2.17 20.85
CA HIS A 75 15.91 -2.48 19.76
C HIS A 75 15.44 -3.72 18.98
N GLN A 76 15.11 -4.80 19.68
CA GLN A 76 14.60 -6.03 19.05
C GLN A 76 13.29 -5.78 18.30
N GLU A 77 12.37 -5.02 18.89
CA GLU A 77 11.08 -4.72 18.31
C GLU A 77 11.21 -3.84 17.05
N ARG A 78 12.12 -2.86 17.07
CA ARG A 78 12.44 -2.07 15.87
C ARG A 78 13.04 -2.93 14.75
N GLN A 79 13.90 -3.89 15.07
CA GLN A 79 14.43 -4.82 14.06
C GLN A 79 13.33 -5.70 13.46
N ARG A 80 12.42 -6.20 14.30
CA ARG A 80 11.25 -6.97 13.87
C ARG A 80 10.38 -6.14 12.92
N LEU A 81 10.03 -4.92 13.31
CA LEU A 81 9.21 -4.01 12.49
C LEU A 81 9.93 -3.60 11.19
N ALA A 82 11.24 -3.38 11.21
CA ALA A 82 12.01 -3.06 10.01
C ALA A 82 11.96 -4.21 8.99
N LYS A 83 12.00 -5.47 9.46
CA LYS A 83 11.80 -6.64 8.60
C LYS A 83 10.39 -6.66 7.99
N GLU A 84 9.36 -6.35 8.77
CA GLU A 84 7.99 -6.24 8.25
C GLU A 84 7.85 -5.13 7.21
N VAL A 85 8.47 -3.96 7.43
CA VAL A 85 8.53 -2.88 6.44
C VAL A 85 9.20 -3.34 5.15
N ALA A 86 10.35 -4.02 5.23
CA ALA A 86 11.05 -4.52 4.06
C ALA A 86 10.20 -5.54 3.27
N ASN A 87 9.57 -6.48 3.97
CA ASN A 87 8.69 -7.48 3.36
C ASN A 87 7.47 -6.83 2.69
N ALA A 88 6.80 -5.90 3.37
CA ALA A 88 5.65 -5.19 2.84
C ALA A 88 6.03 -4.28 1.66
N ALA A 89 7.23 -3.68 1.68
CA ALA A 89 7.73 -2.88 0.58
C ALA A 89 7.96 -3.74 -0.68
N ALA A 90 8.61 -4.89 -0.54
CA ALA A 90 8.82 -5.82 -1.64
C ALA A 90 7.48 -6.31 -2.24
N ARG A 91 6.51 -6.68 -1.39
CA ARG A 91 5.16 -7.07 -1.83
C ARG A 91 4.44 -5.92 -2.52
N ARG A 92 4.58 -4.69 -2.02
CA ARG A 92 3.99 -3.50 -2.63
C ARG A 92 4.54 -3.25 -4.02
N GLU A 93 5.86 -3.39 -4.21
CA GLU A 93 6.48 -3.24 -5.54
C GLU A 93 5.96 -4.29 -6.53
N GLU A 94 5.88 -5.55 -6.11
CA GLU A 94 5.27 -6.60 -6.94
C GLU A 94 3.82 -6.27 -7.28
N GLN A 95 3.06 -5.79 -6.30
CA GLN A 95 1.66 -5.42 -6.47
C GLN A 95 1.49 -4.25 -7.43
N VAL A 96 2.35 -3.23 -7.39
CA VAL A 96 2.33 -2.12 -8.34
C VAL A 96 2.41 -2.63 -9.78
N LEU A 97 3.27 -3.63 -10.05
CA LEU A 97 3.38 -4.22 -11.38
C LEU A 97 2.11 -4.96 -11.79
N LYS A 98 1.45 -5.68 -10.87
CA LYS A 98 0.16 -6.34 -11.13
C LYS A 98 -0.93 -5.32 -11.44
N THR A 99 -1.04 -4.27 -10.62
CA THR A 99 -1.99 -3.17 -10.82
C THR A 99 -1.77 -2.47 -12.17
N GLN A 100 -0.52 -2.20 -12.56
CA GLN A 100 -0.19 -1.61 -13.86
C GLN A 100 -0.62 -2.50 -15.04
N ARG A 101 -0.38 -3.82 -14.94
CA ARG A 101 -0.80 -4.77 -15.97
C ARG A 101 -2.33 -4.85 -16.07
N ALA A 102 -3.02 -4.91 -14.92
CA ALA A 102 -4.48 -4.93 -14.87
C ALA A 102 -5.08 -3.64 -15.47
N PHE A 103 -4.50 -2.48 -15.14
CA PHE A 103 -4.86 -1.19 -15.72
C PHE A 103 -4.70 -1.21 -17.25
N GLY A 104 -3.54 -1.64 -17.75
CA GLY A 104 -3.26 -1.69 -19.17
C GLY A 104 -4.23 -2.61 -19.92
N LYS A 105 -4.56 -3.78 -19.35
CA LYS A 105 -5.54 -4.70 -19.93
C LYS A 105 -6.94 -4.08 -19.99
N ARG A 106 -7.39 -3.45 -18.90
CA ARG A 106 -8.68 -2.74 -18.85
C ARG A 106 -8.73 -1.63 -19.90
N ASP A 107 -7.69 -0.81 -19.99
CA ASP A 107 -7.62 0.29 -20.95
C ASP A 107 -7.60 -0.19 -22.40
N ALA A 108 -6.86 -1.26 -22.70
CA ALA A 108 -6.84 -1.86 -24.03
C ALA A 108 -8.22 -2.38 -24.45
N LEU A 109 -8.93 -3.07 -23.55
CA LEU A 109 -10.28 -3.58 -23.82
C LEU A 109 -11.28 -2.45 -24.03
N ARG A 110 -11.22 -1.40 -23.21
CA ARG A 110 -12.04 -0.19 -23.38
C ARG A 110 -11.83 0.43 -24.77
N ARG A 111 -10.58 0.66 -25.17
CA ARG A 111 -10.24 1.24 -26.48
C ARG A 111 -10.70 0.36 -27.65
N LEU A 112 -10.61 -0.97 -27.51
CA LEU A 112 -11.11 -1.91 -28.52
C LEU A 112 -12.63 -1.81 -28.67
N ARG A 113 -13.36 -1.78 -27.55
CA ARG A 113 -14.81 -1.61 -27.55
C ARG A 113 -15.22 -0.30 -28.22
N GLU A 114 -14.59 0.81 -27.84
CA GLU A 114 -14.86 2.14 -28.43
C GLU A 114 -14.65 2.15 -29.94
N ARG A 115 -13.60 1.48 -30.44
CA ARG A 115 -13.34 1.34 -31.89
C ARG A 115 -14.43 0.51 -32.58
N GLU A 116 -14.87 -0.59 -32.00
CA GLU A 116 -15.97 -1.41 -32.57
C GLU A 116 -17.30 -0.67 -32.59
N GLU A 117 -17.61 0.08 -31.54
CA GLU A 117 -18.82 0.91 -31.46
C GLU A 117 -18.77 2.04 -32.52
N ALA A 118 -17.64 2.73 -32.63
CA ALA A 118 -17.45 3.74 -33.67
C ALA A 118 -17.56 3.17 -35.09
N ALA A 119 -16.99 1.99 -35.34
CA ALA A 119 -17.09 1.32 -36.64
C ALA A 119 -18.54 0.96 -36.98
N ARG A 120 -19.30 0.43 -36.02
CA ARG A 120 -20.71 0.10 -36.20
C ARG A 120 -21.58 1.33 -36.44
N ASN A 121 -21.36 2.41 -35.70
CA ASN A 121 -22.08 3.67 -35.89
C ASN A 121 -21.84 4.23 -37.30
N ARG A 122 -20.60 4.16 -37.81
CA ARG A 122 -20.29 4.56 -39.20
C ARG A 122 -21.01 3.68 -40.25
N MET A 123 -21.09 2.37 -40.03
CA MET A 123 -21.80 1.47 -40.95
C MET A 123 -23.31 1.71 -40.94
N GLN A 124 -23.89 1.96 -39.76
CA GLN A 124 -25.31 2.30 -39.63
C GLN A 124 -25.62 3.63 -40.31
N ALA A 125 -24.81 4.67 -40.07
CA ALA A 125 -24.97 5.97 -40.70
C ALA A 125 -24.92 5.89 -42.25
N ARG A 126 -24.05 5.04 -42.80
CA ARG A 126 -23.98 4.80 -44.27
C ARG A 126 -25.20 4.07 -44.84
N ARG A 127 -25.90 3.27 -44.03
CA ARG A 127 -27.12 2.56 -44.45
C ARG A 127 -28.39 3.42 -44.40
N THR A 128 -28.36 4.51 -43.63
CA THR A 128 -29.51 5.39 -43.42
C THR A 128 -29.50 6.65 -44.30
N VAL A 129 -28.48 6.83 -45.14
CA VAL A 129 -28.45 7.89 -46.16
C VAL A 129 -29.15 7.34 -47.43
N PRO A 130 -30.30 7.91 -47.85
CA PRO A 130 -31.06 7.46 -49.02
C PRO A 130 -30.35 7.75 -50.35
#